data_AF-Q0CZ92-F1
#
_entry.id   AF-Q0CZ92-F1
#
_cell.length_a   1.000
_cell.length_b   1.000
_cell.length_c   1.000
_cell.angle_alpha   90.00
_cell.angle_beta   90.00
_cell.angle_gamma   90.00
#
_symmetry.space_group_name_H-M   'P 1'
#
loop_
_entity.id
_entity.type
_entity.pdbx_description
1 polymer ?
#
loop_
_entity_poly.entity_id
_entity_poly.type
_entity_poly.pdbx_seq_one_letter_code
_entity_poly.pdbx_strand_id
1 'polypeptide(L)'
;MPAVKFDWLDKDTWSIPFDYKFVHGQEICAIYLMEPWKPLNEFIDYAVEKHGVRRFVLVAGSSAECGKPGMENLTENGPRQLIRDQGKIYTACGQGKIPFVSATDIAAVAYRALTDPDSHNCDHRVLGPELLTYDDIAEKLSRVLGRKIEHVKLSGESRYQGLVSAGVSEYYAAFLTKLEVAASTGFETRENDEVEKVTGRPPRSFDLFAQENRSAWVGDGR
;
A
#
# COMPACT_ATOMS: atom_id res chain seq x y z
N MET A 1 -14.05 -5.78 -19.64
CA MET A 1 -13.40 -5.33 -20.89
C MET A 1 -12.26 -6.28 -21.20
N PRO A 2 -12.02 -6.66 -22.46
CA PRO A 2 -10.80 -7.38 -22.80
C PRO A 2 -9.59 -6.52 -22.40
N ALA A 3 -8.56 -7.16 -21.85
CA ALA A 3 -7.29 -6.48 -21.62
C ALA A 3 -6.71 -6.07 -22.99
N VAL A 4 -6.27 -4.82 -23.09
CA VAL A 4 -5.57 -4.29 -24.26
C VAL A 4 -4.08 -4.26 -23.98
N LYS A 5 -3.25 -4.44 -25.00
CA LYS A 5 -1.79 -4.34 -24.85
C LYS A 5 -1.43 -2.87 -24.60
N PHE A 6 -0.69 -2.62 -23.54
CA PHE A 6 -0.12 -1.31 -23.22
C PHE A 6 1.26 -1.50 -22.60
N ASP A 7 2.24 -0.77 -23.10
CA ASP A 7 3.62 -0.81 -22.63
C ASP A 7 4.13 0.64 -22.47
N TRP A 8 4.57 0.96 -21.25
CA TRP A 8 5.08 2.29 -20.90
C TRP A 8 6.31 2.69 -21.72
N LEU A 9 7.07 1.72 -22.24
CA LEU A 9 8.31 1.95 -22.99
C LEU A 9 8.10 1.90 -24.51
N ASP A 10 6.93 1.45 -24.97
CA ASP A 10 6.58 1.37 -26.39
C ASP A 10 5.42 2.32 -26.70
N LYS A 11 5.77 3.52 -27.19
CA LYS A 11 4.82 4.59 -27.52
C LYS A 11 3.80 4.20 -28.56
N ASP A 12 4.10 3.24 -29.42
CA ASP A 12 3.15 2.75 -30.43
C ASP A 12 1.97 2.02 -29.78
N THR A 13 2.10 1.60 -28.52
CA THR A 13 1.00 0.99 -27.77
C THR A 13 0.10 1.99 -27.04
N TRP A 14 0.46 3.27 -26.98
CA TRP A 14 -0.24 4.25 -26.15
C TRP A 14 -1.64 4.62 -26.65
N SER A 15 -1.92 4.49 -27.95
CA SER A 15 -3.26 4.75 -28.50
C SER A 15 -4.25 3.62 -28.24
N ILE A 16 -3.76 2.38 -28.06
CA ILE A 16 -4.56 1.16 -28.03
C ILE A 16 -5.68 1.22 -26.98
N PRO A 17 -5.47 1.73 -25.75
CA PRO A 17 -6.56 1.89 -24.78
C PRO A 17 -7.66 2.86 -25.22
N PHE A 18 -7.31 3.92 -25.95
CA PHE A 18 -8.24 4.95 -26.41
C PHE A 18 -9.01 4.54 -27.68
N ASP A 19 -8.47 3.60 -28.46
CA ASP A 19 -9.14 3.06 -29.65
C ASP A 19 -10.32 2.14 -29.28
N TYR A 20 -10.41 1.69 -28.02
CA TYR A 20 -11.51 0.84 -27.54
C TYR A 20 -12.87 1.58 -27.59
N LYS A 21 -13.85 0.96 -28.26
CA LYS A 21 -15.22 1.48 -28.32
C LYS A 21 -16.06 0.95 -27.17
N PHE A 22 -16.37 1.82 -26.21
CA PHE A 22 -17.28 1.51 -25.11
C PHE A 22 -18.72 1.36 -25.62
N VAL A 23 -19.48 0.49 -24.97
CA VAL A 23 -20.85 0.09 -25.38
C VAL A 23 -21.78 1.29 -25.55
N HIS A 24 -21.58 2.36 -24.77
CA HIS A 24 -22.42 3.55 -24.81
C HIS A 24 -21.68 4.79 -25.34
N GLY A 25 -20.60 4.59 -26.12
CA GLY A 25 -19.84 5.68 -26.73
C GLY A 25 -19.07 6.55 -25.73
N GLN A 26 -18.87 6.07 -24.50
CA GLN A 26 -18.05 6.77 -23.51
C GLN A 26 -16.59 6.87 -23.97
N GLU A 27 -15.91 7.91 -23.51
CA GLU A 27 -14.48 8.12 -23.70
C GLU A 27 -13.76 8.05 -22.35
N ILE A 28 -12.45 7.80 -22.38
CA ILE A 28 -11.62 7.79 -21.17
C ILE A 28 -11.43 9.24 -20.72
N CYS A 29 -12.09 9.62 -19.61
CA CYS A 29 -12.00 10.98 -19.06
C CYS A 29 -11.06 11.11 -17.85
N ALA A 30 -10.67 9.98 -17.24
CA ALA A 30 -9.79 9.92 -16.09
C ALA A 30 -8.85 8.70 -16.17
N ILE A 31 -7.61 8.86 -15.68
CA ILE A 31 -6.59 7.81 -15.66
C ILE A 31 -6.06 7.63 -14.23
N TYR A 32 -5.97 6.37 -13.81
CA TYR A 32 -5.38 5.96 -12.55
C TYR A 32 -3.94 5.48 -12.77
N LEU A 33 -3.00 6.05 -12.03
CA LEU A 33 -1.56 5.82 -12.18
C LEU A 33 -0.98 5.24 -10.90
N MET A 34 -0.06 4.28 -11.05
CA MET A 34 0.68 3.66 -9.95
C MET A 34 2.17 3.92 -10.18
N GLU A 35 2.82 4.58 -9.21
CA GLU A 35 4.25 4.94 -9.19
C GLU A 35 4.72 6.01 -10.19
N PRO A 36 5.60 6.96 -9.78
CA PRO A 36 6.19 7.91 -10.71
C PRO A 36 7.33 7.27 -11.50
N TRP A 37 7.18 7.22 -12.82
CA TRP A 37 8.22 6.77 -13.75
C TRP A 37 8.47 7.84 -14.81
N LYS A 38 9.71 7.96 -15.33
CA LYS A 38 10.04 9.02 -16.31
C LYS A 38 9.10 9.10 -17.53
N PRO A 39 8.63 7.98 -18.13
CA PRO A 39 7.68 8.02 -19.25
C PRO A 39 6.30 8.57 -18.90
N LEU A 40 5.99 8.72 -17.59
CA LEU A 40 4.66 9.11 -17.11
C LEU A 40 4.26 10.50 -17.57
N ASN A 41 5.18 11.47 -17.53
CA ASN A 41 4.88 12.85 -17.95
C ASN A 41 4.59 12.90 -19.45
N GLU A 42 5.39 12.21 -20.26
CA GLU A 42 5.17 12.15 -21.71
C GLU A 42 3.83 11.48 -22.06
N PHE A 43 3.44 10.45 -21.31
CA PHE A 43 2.12 9.82 -21.48
C PHE A 43 0.97 10.74 -21.04
N ILE A 44 1.14 11.47 -19.93
CA ILE A 44 0.15 12.46 -19.48
C ILE A 44 -0.04 13.52 -20.57
N ASP A 45 1.05 14.10 -21.08
CA ASP A 45 1.00 15.09 -22.16
C ASP A 45 0.30 14.50 -23.40
N TYR A 46 0.64 13.27 -23.80
CA TYR A 46 -0.02 12.57 -24.90
C TYR A 46 -1.55 12.41 -24.66
N ALA A 47 -1.95 11.96 -23.48
CA ALA A 47 -3.35 11.72 -23.14
C ALA A 47 -4.16 13.02 -23.07
N VAL A 48 -3.56 14.09 -22.56
CA VAL A 48 -4.17 15.43 -22.53
C VAL A 48 -4.33 15.98 -23.96
N GLU A 49 -3.25 15.99 -24.74
CA GLU A 49 -3.22 16.64 -26.06
C GLU A 49 -4.01 15.88 -27.13
N LYS A 50 -3.92 14.54 -27.13
CA LYS A 50 -4.50 13.71 -28.21
C LYS A 50 -5.91 13.23 -27.89
N HIS A 51 -6.22 13.04 -26.61
CA HIS A 51 -7.46 12.39 -26.18
C HIS A 51 -8.27 13.25 -25.21
N GLY A 52 -7.81 14.46 -24.88
CA GLY A 52 -8.56 15.41 -24.07
C GLY A 52 -8.76 14.97 -22.61
N VAL A 53 -7.95 14.02 -22.11
CA VAL A 53 -8.01 13.55 -20.72
C VAL A 53 -7.71 14.71 -19.78
N ARG A 54 -8.55 14.94 -18.77
CA ARG A 54 -8.40 16.09 -17.86
C ARG A 54 -8.11 15.71 -16.41
N ARG A 55 -8.19 14.42 -16.08
CA ARG A 55 -8.09 13.94 -14.70
C ARG A 55 -7.10 12.80 -14.60
N PHE A 56 -6.15 12.95 -13.69
CA PHE A 56 -5.16 11.94 -13.35
C PHE A 56 -5.14 11.78 -11.84
N VAL A 57 -5.20 10.55 -11.38
CA VAL A 57 -5.02 10.22 -9.96
C VAL A 57 -3.80 9.32 -9.86
N LEU A 58 -2.74 9.86 -9.27
CA LEU A 58 -1.51 9.13 -8.99
C LEU A 58 -1.54 8.64 -7.55
N VAL A 59 -1.47 7.32 -7.36
CA VAL A 59 -1.18 6.75 -6.06
C VAL A 59 0.32 6.47 -5.98
N ALA A 60 0.96 7.19 -5.06
CA ALA A 60 2.37 7.03 -4.75
C ALA A 60 2.54 6.76 -3.25
N GLY A 61 3.38 5.78 -2.92
CA GLY A 61 4.13 5.84 -1.66
C GLY A 61 5.29 6.82 -1.87
N SER A 62 5.66 7.61 -0.87
CA SER A 62 6.83 8.50 -0.95
C SER A 62 8.01 7.75 -1.56
N SER A 63 8.56 8.20 -2.70
CA SER A 63 9.76 7.74 -3.46
C SER A 63 10.53 6.47 -3.02
N ALA A 64 9.86 5.39 -2.70
CA ALA A 64 10.42 4.25 -1.97
C ALA A 64 9.80 3.00 -2.61
N GLU A 65 10.63 2.13 -3.22
CA GLU A 65 10.18 0.93 -3.92
C GLU A 65 9.33 0.01 -3.04
N CYS A 66 8.56 -0.86 -3.72
CA CYS A 66 7.50 -1.74 -3.22
C CYS A 66 7.69 -2.24 -1.78
N GLY A 67 7.00 -1.57 -0.86
CA GLY A 67 6.84 -1.91 0.55
C GLY A 67 5.77 -0.97 1.10
N LYS A 68 4.53 -1.18 0.67
CA LYS A 68 3.39 -0.29 0.96
C LYS A 68 3.19 -0.24 2.48
N PRO A 69 3.07 0.90 3.17
CA PRO A 69 2.83 0.93 4.63
C PRO A 69 1.42 0.46 5.06
N GLY A 70 0.80 -0.43 4.27
CA GLY A 70 -0.54 -0.96 4.51
C GLY A 70 -0.54 -2.20 5.39
N MET A 71 -1.65 -2.38 6.11
CA MET A 71 -1.90 -3.56 6.95
C MET A 71 -1.83 -4.88 6.16
N GLU A 72 -2.11 -4.84 4.86
CA GLU A 72 -2.05 -5.98 3.93
C GLU A 72 -0.65 -6.64 3.88
N ASN A 73 0.42 -5.90 4.16
CA ASN A 73 1.79 -6.47 4.23
C ASN A 73 1.90 -7.65 5.19
N LEU A 74 1.10 -7.67 6.26
CA LEU A 74 1.13 -8.74 7.26
C LEU A 74 0.57 -10.05 6.71
N THR A 75 -0.18 -10.00 5.61
CA THR A 75 -0.73 -11.15 4.89
C THR A 75 0.11 -11.59 3.69
N GLU A 76 1.17 -10.85 3.35
CA GLU A 76 2.06 -11.17 2.23
C GLU A 76 3.12 -12.22 2.60
N ASN A 77 3.73 -12.83 1.57
CA ASN A 77 4.79 -13.82 1.74
C ASN A 77 5.98 -13.26 2.54
N GLY A 78 6.56 -14.06 3.44
CA GLY A 78 7.52 -13.59 4.44
C GLY A 78 6.82 -13.29 5.78
N PRO A 79 6.27 -12.09 6.01
CA PRO A 79 5.57 -11.76 7.26
C PRO A 79 4.46 -12.76 7.61
N ARG A 80 3.62 -13.14 6.63
CA ARG A 80 2.56 -14.14 6.84
C ARG A 80 3.12 -15.46 7.36
N GLN A 81 4.20 -15.96 6.75
CA GLN A 81 4.82 -17.23 7.13
C GLN A 81 5.43 -17.15 8.54
N LEU A 82 6.12 -16.06 8.89
CA LEU A 82 6.69 -15.88 10.22
C LEU A 82 5.61 -15.79 11.31
N ILE A 83 4.52 -15.08 11.04
CA ILE A 83 3.37 -15.00 11.96
C ILE A 83 2.69 -16.36 12.07
N ARG A 84 2.41 -17.03 10.95
CA ARG A 84 1.74 -18.33 10.89
C ARG A 84 2.57 -19.42 11.60
N ASP A 85 3.83 -19.57 11.20
CA ASP A 85 4.65 -20.74 11.51
C ASP A 85 5.48 -20.55 12.80
N GLN A 86 5.88 -19.32 13.11
CA GLN A 86 6.71 -19.02 14.29
C GLN A 86 5.98 -18.21 15.36
N GLY A 87 4.83 -17.60 15.03
CA GLY A 87 4.15 -16.66 15.93
C GLY A 87 5.00 -15.41 16.18
N LYS A 88 5.78 -14.96 15.20
CA LYS A 88 6.72 -13.86 15.37
C LYS A 88 6.63 -12.81 14.28
N ILE A 89 6.83 -11.57 14.68
CA ILE A 89 7.02 -10.41 13.81
C ILE A 89 8.39 -9.84 14.14
N TYR A 90 9.27 -9.71 13.15
CA TYR A 90 10.63 -9.19 13.36
C TYR A 90 10.76 -7.83 12.69
N THR A 91 11.05 -6.78 13.46
CA THR A 91 11.26 -5.43 12.91
C THR A 91 12.36 -4.67 13.63
N ALA A 92 12.89 -3.64 12.98
CA ALA A 92 13.72 -2.61 13.59
C ALA A 92 12.90 -1.35 13.98
N CYS A 93 11.57 -1.44 14.09
CA CYS A 93 10.70 -0.31 14.39
C CYS A 93 10.68 0.10 15.87
N GLY A 94 11.27 -0.69 16.78
CA GLY A 94 11.33 -0.35 18.20
C GLY A 94 9.96 -0.07 18.82
N GLN A 95 9.71 1.18 19.21
CA GLN A 95 8.42 1.68 19.74
C GLN A 95 7.77 2.73 18.81
N GLY A 96 8.21 2.78 17.56
CA GLY A 96 7.64 3.64 16.54
C GLY A 96 6.16 3.36 16.34
N LYS A 97 5.36 4.44 16.28
CA LYS A 97 3.93 4.36 16.02
C LYS A 97 3.65 4.67 14.55
N ILE A 98 2.91 3.79 13.90
CA ILE A 98 2.60 3.83 12.48
C ILE A 98 1.07 3.83 12.29
N PRO A 99 0.52 4.72 11.46
CA PRO A 99 -0.89 4.71 11.11
C PRO A 99 -1.18 3.67 10.00
N PHE A 100 -1.27 2.39 10.36
CA PHE A 100 -1.47 1.29 9.41
C PHE A 100 -2.76 1.47 8.60
N VAL A 101 -2.63 1.80 7.32
CA VAL A 101 -3.75 2.08 6.41
C VAL A 101 -4.20 0.82 5.67
N SER A 102 -5.48 0.68 5.36
CA SER A 102 -5.97 -0.42 4.51
C SER A 102 -5.87 -0.06 3.03
N ALA A 103 -5.45 -1.02 2.20
CA ALA A 103 -5.54 -0.92 0.75
C ALA A 103 -6.97 -0.63 0.26
N THR A 104 -8.00 -1.09 0.98
CA THR A 104 -9.39 -0.74 0.69
C THR A 104 -9.69 0.75 0.90
N ASP A 105 -9.06 1.39 1.89
CA ASP A 105 -9.21 2.82 2.12
C ASP A 105 -8.43 3.64 1.10
N ILE A 106 -7.22 3.21 0.73
CA ILE A 106 -6.46 3.80 -0.37
C ILE A 106 -7.28 3.75 -1.67
N ALA A 107 -7.86 2.58 -1.98
CA ALA A 107 -8.68 2.39 -3.17
C ALA A 107 -9.96 3.24 -3.11
N ALA A 108 -10.59 3.38 -1.94
CA ALA A 108 -11.78 4.20 -1.79
C ALA A 108 -11.46 5.69 -2.00
N VAL A 109 -10.37 6.21 -1.42
CA VAL A 109 -9.95 7.61 -1.65
C VAL A 109 -9.60 7.84 -3.12
N ALA A 110 -8.85 6.93 -3.74
CA ALA A 110 -8.52 7.00 -5.16
C ALA A 110 -9.77 6.98 -6.05
N TYR A 111 -10.76 6.13 -5.72
CA TYR A 111 -12.04 6.08 -6.42
C TYR A 111 -12.76 7.42 -6.36
N ARG A 112 -12.90 8.04 -5.17
CA ARG A 112 -13.52 9.36 -5.02
C ARG A 112 -12.78 10.42 -5.83
N ALA A 113 -11.45 10.46 -5.74
CA ALA A 113 -10.62 11.38 -6.52
C ALA A 113 -10.76 11.20 -8.04
N LEU A 114 -11.05 9.98 -8.51
CA LEU A 114 -11.31 9.70 -9.92
C LEU A 114 -12.73 10.11 -10.35
N THR A 115 -13.74 9.84 -9.51
CA THR A 115 -15.15 9.86 -9.93
C THR A 115 -15.94 11.09 -9.49
N ASP A 116 -15.45 11.87 -8.55
CA ASP A 116 -16.20 13.01 -8.03
C ASP A 116 -16.42 14.08 -9.11
N PRO A 117 -17.55 14.84 -9.03
CA PRO A 117 -17.89 15.82 -10.06
C PRO A 117 -16.74 16.81 -10.28
N ASP A 118 -16.20 17.34 -9.18
CA ASP A 118 -15.09 18.27 -9.17
C ASP A 118 -13.76 17.54 -8.90
N SER A 119 -12.69 17.98 -9.56
CA SER A 119 -11.35 17.50 -9.25
C SER A 119 -10.95 17.96 -7.85
N HIS A 120 -10.39 17.06 -7.05
CA HIS A 120 -9.88 17.43 -5.73
C HIS A 120 -8.63 18.33 -5.81
N ASN A 121 -7.82 18.15 -6.86
CA ASN A 121 -6.62 18.95 -7.17
C ASN A 121 -5.69 19.16 -5.96
N CYS A 122 -5.51 18.11 -5.16
CA CYS A 122 -4.70 18.12 -3.94
C CYS A 122 -4.08 16.76 -3.66
N ASP A 123 -3.16 16.73 -2.70
CA ASP A 123 -2.55 15.50 -2.20
C ASP A 123 -3.35 14.94 -1.02
N HIS A 124 -3.94 13.76 -1.19
CA HIS A 124 -4.58 13.04 -0.09
C HIS A 124 -3.54 12.18 0.64
N ARG A 125 -3.32 12.48 1.92
CA ARG A 125 -2.53 11.59 2.78
C ARG A 125 -3.47 10.57 3.43
N VAL A 126 -3.48 9.35 2.90
CA VAL A 126 -4.36 8.28 3.38
C VAL A 126 -3.70 7.54 4.55
N LEU A 127 -4.28 7.65 5.75
CA LEU A 127 -3.75 7.08 6.98
C LEU A 127 -4.75 6.11 7.63
N GLY A 128 -4.23 5.15 8.39
CA GLY A 128 -5.05 4.30 9.26
C GLY A 128 -5.68 5.08 10.42
N PRO A 129 -6.71 4.51 11.08
CA PRO A 129 -7.45 5.20 12.14
C PRO A 129 -6.68 5.27 13.47
N GLU A 130 -5.62 4.48 13.64
CA GLU A 130 -4.92 4.30 14.91
C GLU A 130 -3.39 4.36 14.70
N LEU A 131 -2.70 5.04 15.61
CA LEU A 131 -1.24 4.98 15.73
C LEU A 131 -0.82 3.74 16.53
N LEU A 132 -0.36 2.70 15.84
CA LEU A 132 -0.02 1.41 16.43
C LEU A 132 1.49 1.15 16.38
N THR A 133 2.01 0.55 17.45
CA THR A 133 3.33 -0.10 17.44
C THR A 133 3.20 -1.53 16.93
N TYR A 134 4.31 -2.16 16.56
CA TYR A 134 4.31 -3.59 16.25
C TYR A 134 4.02 -4.48 17.49
N ASP A 135 4.17 -3.97 18.71
CA ASP A 135 3.70 -4.66 19.92
C ASP A 135 2.16 -4.70 19.95
N ASP A 136 1.50 -3.58 19.63
CA ASP A 136 0.03 -3.50 19.54
C ASP A 136 -0.50 -4.42 18.44
N ILE A 137 0.18 -4.46 17.28
CA ILE A 137 -0.14 -5.39 16.18
C ILE A 137 -0.03 -6.85 16.65
N ALA A 138 1.06 -7.21 17.33
CA ALA A 138 1.25 -8.55 17.86
C ALA A 138 0.17 -8.91 18.90
N GLU A 139 -0.22 -7.98 19.76
CA GLU A 139 -1.30 -8.18 20.74
C GLU A 139 -2.67 -8.38 20.06
N LYS A 140 -3.02 -7.50 19.10
CA LYS A 140 -4.28 -7.59 18.34
C LYS A 140 -4.35 -8.91 17.57
N LEU A 141 -3.27 -9.31 16.89
CA LEU A 141 -3.18 -10.61 16.22
C LEU A 141 -3.27 -11.78 17.21
N SER A 142 -2.65 -11.67 18.39
CA SER A 142 -2.74 -12.72 19.42
C SER A 142 -4.18 -12.97 19.86
N ARG A 143 -4.95 -11.90 20.06
CA ARG A 143 -6.37 -11.95 20.40
C ARG A 143 -7.19 -12.63 19.30
N VAL A 144 -6.99 -12.23 18.04
CA VAL A 144 -7.71 -12.79 16.88
C VAL A 144 -7.36 -14.26 16.62
N LEU A 145 -6.10 -14.64 16.79
CA LEU A 145 -5.63 -15.98 16.49
C LEU A 145 -5.80 -16.97 17.65
N GLY A 146 -5.97 -16.47 18.87
CA GLY A 146 -6.08 -17.31 20.08
C GLY A 146 -4.76 -17.97 20.47
N ARG A 147 -3.61 -17.43 20.01
CA ARG A 147 -2.26 -17.88 20.34
C ARG A 147 -1.31 -16.70 20.43
N LYS A 148 -0.23 -16.83 21.19
CA LYS A 148 0.76 -15.74 21.34
C LYS A 148 1.45 -15.45 20.01
N ILE A 149 1.41 -14.19 19.60
CA ILE A 149 2.25 -13.57 18.59
C ILE A 149 3.20 -12.61 19.30
N GLU A 150 4.49 -12.68 18.99
CA GLU A 150 5.53 -11.88 19.62
C GLU A 150 6.16 -10.93 18.60
N HIS A 151 6.27 -9.65 18.96
CA HIS A 151 7.11 -8.71 18.24
C HIS A 151 8.55 -8.78 18.77
N VAL A 152 9.45 -9.29 17.93
CA VAL A 152 10.88 -9.36 18.18
C VAL A 152 11.54 -8.09 17.63
N LYS A 153 11.93 -7.21 18.56
CA LYS A 153 12.62 -5.95 18.26
C LYS A 153 14.10 -6.24 17.96
N LEU A 154 14.51 -5.96 16.74
CA LEU A 154 15.88 -6.14 16.28
C LEU A 154 16.61 -4.79 16.20
N SER A 155 17.93 -4.83 16.27
CA SER A 155 18.73 -3.71 15.77
C SER A 155 18.59 -3.60 14.25
N GLY A 156 18.86 -2.43 13.69
CA GLY A 156 18.89 -2.26 12.22
C GLY A 156 19.84 -3.26 11.56
N GLU A 157 21.02 -3.47 12.13
CA GLU A 157 22.00 -4.45 11.61
C GLU A 157 21.44 -5.88 11.63
N SER A 158 20.89 -6.32 12.76
CA SER A 158 20.32 -7.67 12.87
C SER A 158 19.11 -7.86 11.94
N ARG A 159 18.33 -6.80 11.72
CA ARG A 159 17.20 -6.83 10.77
C ARG A 159 17.67 -6.97 9.33
N TYR A 160 18.66 -6.19 8.93
CA TYR A 160 19.29 -6.27 7.60
C TYR A 160 19.86 -7.67 7.35
N GLN A 161 20.69 -8.18 8.25
CA GLN A 161 21.31 -9.51 8.11
C GLN A 161 20.27 -10.63 8.07
N GLY A 162 19.21 -10.51 8.88
CA GLY A 162 18.10 -11.45 8.87
C GLY A 162 17.34 -11.48 7.53
N LEU A 163 17.12 -10.32 6.91
CA LEU A 163 16.49 -10.22 5.58
C LEU A 163 17.38 -10.85 4.50
N VAL A 164 18.67 -10.49 4.46
CA VAL A 164 19.62 -11.04 3.47
C VAL A 164 19.74 -12.55 3.60
N SER A 165 19.84 -13.06 4.83
CA SER A 165 19.91 -14.50 5.10
C SER A 165 18.63 -15.25 4.66
N ALA A 166 17.49 -14.56 4.63
CA ALA A 166 16.21 -15.10 4.15
C ALA A 166 16.05 -14.99 2.62
N GLY A 167 17.10 -14.57 1.88
CA GLY A 167 17.08 -14.49 0.42
C GLY A 167 16.54 -13.17 -0.14
N VAL A 168 16.32 -12.17 0.71
CA VAL A 168 15.96 -10.82 0.27
C VAL A 168 17.19 -10.13 -0.33
N SER A 169 17.04 -9.41 -1.45
CA SER A 169 18.16 -8.70 -2.07
C SER A 169 18.76 -7.66 -1.12
N GLU A 170 20.07 -7.47 -1.15
CA GLU A 170 20.77 -6.51 -0.28
C GLU A 170 20.20 -5.10 -0.39
N TYR A 171 19.90 -4.66 -1.62
CA TYR A 171 19.29 -3.36 -1.87
C TYR A 171 17.96 -3.20 -1.12
N TYR A 172 17.06 -4.16 -1.29
CA TYR A 172 15.74 -4.10 -0.67
C TYR A 172 15.82 -4.31 0.85
N ALA A 173 16.71 -5.18 1.33
CA ALA A 173 16.95 -5.39 2.75
C ALA A 173 17.45 -4.11 3.44
N ALA A 174 18.41 -3.40 2.83
CA ALA A 174 18.93 -2.13 3.35
C ALA A 174 17.85 -1.05 3.36
N PHE A 175 17.08 -0.96 2.28
CA PHE A 175 15.99 -0.02 2.14
C PHE A 175 14.89 -0.24 3.19
N LEU A 176 14.37 -1.48 3.33
CA LEU A 176 13.33 -1.81 4.31
C LEU A 176 13.82 -1.56 5.74
N THR A 177 15.04 -1.98 6.05
CA THR A 177 15.66 -1.73 7.37
C THR A 177 15.73 -0.24 7.68
N LYS A 178 16.11 0.59 6.70
CA LYS A 178 16.17 2.05 6.88
C LYS A 178 14.80 2.65 7.18
N LEU A 179 13.74 2.19 6.51
CA LEU A 179 12.37 2.62 6.80
C LEU A 179 11.93 2.22 8.21
N GLU A 180 12.20 0.97 8.62
CA GLU A 180 11.87 0.49 9.96
C GLU A 180 12.62 1.29 11.05
N VAL A 181 13.92 1.55 10.86
CA VAL A 181 14.70 2.38 11.77
C VAL A 181 14.18 3.83 11.80
N ALA A 182 13.78 4.40 10.66
CA ALA A 182 13.17 5.73 10.63
C ALA A 182 11.83 5.75 11.37
N ALA A 183 10.98 4.73 11.19
CA ALA A 183 9.72 4.62 11.92
C ALA A 183 9.95 4.57 13.44
N SER A 184 11.06 3.96 13.90
CA SER A 184 11.43 3.90 15.32
C SER A 184 11.66 5.27 15.96
N THR A 185 11.95 6.31 15.17
CA THR A 185 12.14 7.69 15.65
C THR A 185 10.86 8.54 15.55
N GLY A 186 9.73 7.93 15.20
CA GLY A 186 8.45 8.63 15.01
C GLY A 186 8.30 9.26 13.63
N PHE A 187 9.17 8.94 12.66
CA PHE A 187 9.12 9.50 11.30
C PHE A 187 7.76 9.26 10.60
N GLU A 188 7.08 8.16 10.92
CA GLU A 188 5.77 7.81 10.36
C GLU A 188 4.58 8.31 11.18
N THR A 189 4.83 8.87 12.37
CA THR A 189 3.76 9.25 13.31
C THR A 189 3.01 10.46 12.79
N ARG A 190 1.83 10.20 12.21
CA ARG A 190 0.92 11.19 11.65
C ARG A 190 -0.52 10.72 11.87
N GLU A 191 -1.42 11.65 12.08
CA GLU A 191 -2.85 11.42 12.21
C GLU A 191 -3.60 12.39 11.30
N ASN A 192 -4.72 11.94 10.74
CA ASN A 192 -5.69 12.78 10.06
C ASN A 192 -7.03 12.04 9.96
N ASP A 193 -8.01 12.74 9.40
CA ASP A 193 -9.38 12.30 9.12
C ASP A 193 -9.65 12.23 7.60
N GLU A 194 -8.59 12.06 6.79
CA GLU A 194 -8.66 12.21 5.33
C GLU A 194 -9.58 11.17 4.68
N VAL A 195 -9.52 9.92 5.14
CA VAL A 195 -10.38 8.84 4.64
C VAL A 195 -11.84 9.18 4.87
N GLU A 196 -12.20 9.67 6.06
CA GLU A 196 -13.57 10.02 6.39
C GLU A 196 -14.06 11.23 5.61
N LYS A 197 -13.24 12.28 5.51
CA LYS A 197 -13.55 13.48 4.71
C LYS A 197 -13.83 13.17 3.25
N VAL A 198 -13.03 12.30 2.63
CA VAL A 198 -13.13 12.00 1.20
C VAL A 198 -14.20 10.95 0.91
N THR A 199 -14.33 9.93 1.77
CA THR A 199 -15.18 8.76 1.48
C THR A 199 -16.51 8.75 2.23
N GLY A 200 -16.69 9.62 3.23
CA GLY A 200 -17.89 9.67 4.08
C GLY A 200 -18.01 8.51 5.07
N ARG A 201 -16.98 7.68 5.22
CA ARG A 201 -16.92 6.56 6.18
C ARG A 201 -15.59 6.56 6.94
N PRO A 202 -15.57 6.08 8.20
CA PRO A 202 -14.32 5.99 8.93
C PRO A 202 -13.33 5.02 8.26
N PRO A 203 -12.01 5.22 8.46
CA PRO A 203 -10.99 4.28 8.01
C PRO A 203 -11.12 2.94 8.72
N ARG A 204 -10.70 1.87 8.05
CA ARG A 204 -10.78 0.50 8.55
C ARG A 204 -9.74 0.29 9.64
N SER A 205 -10.18 -0.23 10.79
CA SER A 205 -9.29 -0.54 11.91
C SER A 205 -8.47 -1.80 11.66
N PHE A 206 -7.35 -1.91 12.36
CA PHE A 206 -6.54 -3.13 12.30
C PHE A 206 -7.31 -4.34 12.86
N ASP A 207 -8.15 -4.17 13.87
CA ASP A 207 -8.97 -5.26 14.43
C ASP A 207 -9.92 -5.84 13.38
N LEU A 208 -10.60 -4.99 12.60
CA LEU A 208 -11.48 -5.45 11.53
C LEU A 208 -10.69 -6.19 10.45
N PHE A 209 -9.56 -5.63 10.02
CA PHE A 209 -8.69 -6.27 9.04
C PHE A 209 -8.19 -7.64 9.51
N ALA A 210 -7.72 -7.74 10.75
CA ALA A 210 -7.21 -8.98 11.31
C ALA A 210 -8.31 -10.06 11.39
N GLN A 211 -9.55 -9.68 11.76
CA GLN A 211 -10.68 -10.59 11.82
C GLN A 211 -11.04 -11.14 10.42
N GLU A 212 -11.16 -10.28 9.42
CA GLU A 212 -11.50 -10.68 8.05
C GLU A 212 -10.41 -11.53 7.39
N ASN A 213 -9.14 -11.25 7.69
CA ASN A 213 -7.98 -11.92 7.08
C ASN A 213 -7.41 -13.03 7.96
N ARG A 214 -8.11 -13.43 9.02
CA ARG A 214 -7.64 -14.41 10.00
C ARG A 214 -7.08 -15.68 9.35
N SER A 215 -7.71 -16.16 8.28
CA SER A 215 -7.30 -17.38 7.56
C SER A 215 -5.87 -17.32 7.00
N ALA A 216 -5.30 -16.13 6.78
CA ALA A 216 -3.93 -15.98 6.30
C ALA A 216 -2.87 -16.51 7.28
N TRP A 217 -3.17 -16.52 8.58
CA TRP A 217 -2.22 -16.86 9.66
C TRP A 217 -2.59 -18.12 10.45
N VAL A 218 -3.63 -18.83 10.03
CA VAL A 218 -3.97 -20.15 10.54
C VAL A 218 -3.21 -21.17 9.69
N GLY A 219 -2.46 -22.07 10.32
CA GLY A 219 -1.83 -23.18 9.60
C GLY A 219 -2.89 -24.02 8.92
N ASP A 220 -2.57 -24.59 7.76
CA ASP A 220 -3.40 -25.67 7.22
C ASP A 220 -3.45 -26.75 8.30
N GLY A 221 -4.67 -27.09 8.75
CA GLY A 221 -4.83 -28.07 9.80
C GLY A 221 -4.31 -29.41 9.32
N ARG A 222 -3.06 -29.73 9.70
CA ARG A 222 -2.26 -30.93 9.42
C ARG A 222 -1.41 -30.88 8.15
#